data_AF-A0A667HQW2-F1
#
_entry.id   AF-A0A667HQW2-F1
#
_cell.length_a   1.000
_cell.length_b   1.000
_cell.length_c   1.000
_cell.angle_alpha   90.00
_cell.angle_beta   90.00
_cell.angle_gamma   90.00
#
_symmetry.space_group_name_H-M   'P 1'
#
loop_
_entity.id
_entity.type
_entity.pdbx_description
1 polymer ?
#
loop_
_entity_poly.entity_id
_entity_poly.type
_entity_poly.pdbx_seq_one_letter_code
_entity_poly.pdbx_strand_id
1 'polypeptide(L)'
;MGSRKCGGCLSGLLIPLALWSIIVNILLYFPNGQTSYASSNKLTNYVWYFEGICFSGVMMLIVAAVLLVLENDNNCKCCQSENCSKKYMTLLSMIFSSLGIAFSGYCLVISALGLVQGPYCRTLDGWEYAFEGTAGRFLTDSSIWIQCLEPAHVVEWNIILFSILIALSGLQVIVCLIRVVTQLSKILCGNYSVIIQVIDH
;
A
#
# COMPACT_ATOMS: atom_id res chain seq x y z
N MET A 1 23.85 -19.48 -10.61
CA MET A 1 22.90 -18.84 -11.56
C MET A 1 21.50 -18.93 -10.97
N GLY A 2 20.89 -17.84 -10.50
CA GLY A 2 19.53 -17.89 -9.89
C GLY A 2 18.89 -16.54 -9.58
N SER A 3 19.67 -15.47 -9.41
CA SER A 3 19.15 -14.17 -8.93
C SER A 3 18.43 -13.31 -10.00
N ARG A 4 18.59 -13.56 -11.30
CA ARG A 4 18.01 -12.71 -12.37
C ARG A 4 16.49 -12.90 -12.60
N LYS A 5 15.90 -14.05 -12.23
CA LYS A 5 14.46 -14.32 -12.39
C LYS A 5 13.59 -13.73 -11.26
N CYS A 6 14.19 -13.30 -10.15
CA CYS A 6 13.45 -12.84 -8.98
C CYS A 6 12.89 -11.41 -9.13
N GLY A 7 13.46 -10.62 -10.06
CA GLY A 7 13.03 -9.24 -10.32
C GLY A 7 11.58 -9.16 -10.82
N GLY A 8 11.32 -9.56 -12.07
CA GLY A 8 9.98 -9.44 -12.66
C GLY A 8 8.84 -10.06 -11.85
N CYS A 9 9.11 -11.16 -11.13
CA CYS A 9 8.11 -11.81 -10.28
C CYS A 9 7.64 -10.92 -9.12
N LEU A 10 8.54 -10.14 -8.53
CA LEU A 10 8.23 -9.30 -7.37
C LEU A 10 7.37 -8.08 -7.76
N SER A 11 7.55 -7.51 -8.96
CA SER A 11 6.68 -6.44 -9.50
C SER A 11 5.35 -7.01 -9.97
N GLY A 12 5.36 -8.21 -10.54
CA GLY A 12 4.15 -8.93 -10.88
C GLY A 12 3.25 -9.18 -9.66
N LEU A 13 3.84 -9.45 -8.49
CA LEU A 13 3.10 -9.62 -7.23
C LEU A 13 2.47 -8.31 -6.72
N LEU A 14 3.07 -7.14 -6.99
CA LEU A 14 2.53 -5.86 -6.53
C LEU A 14 1.18 -5.51 -7.18
N ILE A 15 0.94 -5.95 -8.43
CA ILE A 15 -0.29 -5.67 -9.17
C ILE A 15 -1.54 -6.27 -8.52
N PRO A 16 -1.63 -7.60 -8.28
CA PRO A 16 -2.79 -8.18 -7.60
C PRO A 16 -2.96 -7.65 -6.18
N LEU A 17 -1.86 -7.36 -5.46
CA LEU A 17 -1.93 -6.73 -4.14
C LEU A 17 -2.55 -5.33 -4.21
N ALA A 18 -2.17 -4.52 -5.19
CA ALA A 18 -2.74 -3.18 -5.38
C ALA A 18 -4.21 -3.24 -5.81
N LEU A 19 -4.57 -4.15 -6.72
CA LEU A 19 -5.96 -4.37 -7.13
C LEU A 19 -6.84 -4.78 -5.95
N TRP A 20 -6.36 -5.71 -5.11
CA TRP A 20 -7.10 -6.12 -3.92
C TRP A 20 -7.24 -4.98 -2.92
N SER A 21 -6.19 -4.18 -2.72
CA SER A 21 -6.26 -2.98 -1.88
C SER A 21 -7.32 -1.98 -2.39
N ILE A 22 -7.40 -1.74 -3.69
CA ILE A 22 -8.44 -0.88 -4.30
C ILE A 22 -9.84 -1.45 -4.04
N ILE A 23 -10.05 -2.76 -4.21
CA ILE A 23 -11.33 -3.42 -3.97
C ILE A 23 -11.75 -3.24 -2.50
N VAL A 24 -10.85 -3.53 -1.56
CA VAL A 24 -11.12 -3.43 -0.12
C VAL A 24 -11.44 -1.98 0.27
N ASN A 25 -10.75 -1.00 -0.33
CA ASN A 25 -11.09 0.42 -0.17
C ASN A 25 -12.51 0.71 -0.65
N ILE A 26 -12.90 0.26 -1.84
CA ILE A 26 -14.27 0.47 -2.35
C ILE A 26 -15.31 -0.17 -1.42
N LEU A 27 -15.04 -1.36 -0.88
CA LEU A 27 -15.93 -2.02 0.09
C LEU A 27 -16.06 -1.25 1.42
N LEU A 28 -15.00 -0.54 1.82
CA LEU A 28 -15.02 0.32 3.01
C LEU A 28 -15.93 1.55 2.80
N TYR A 29 -16.09 2.01 1.55
CA TYR A 29 -16.98 3.14 1.21
C TYR A 29 -18.46 2.80 1.37
N PHE A 30 -18.83 1.57 1.06
CA PHE A 30 -20.21 1.09 1.09
C PHE A 30 -20.39 0.10 2.25
N PRO A 31 -20.47 0.58 3.51
CA PRO A 31 -20.74 -0.30 4.63
C PRO A 31 -22.06 -1.04 4.37
N ASN A 32 -22.02 -2.37 4.44
CA ASN A 32 -23.16 -3.24 4.23
C ASN A 32 -23.84 -3.13 2.84
N GLY A 33 -23.16 -2.54 1.84
CA GLY A 33 -23.69 -2.37 0.49
C GLY A 33 -24.90 -1.41 0.37
N GLN A 34 -25.20 -0.66 1.43
CA GLN A 34 -26.35 0.25 1.47
C GLN A 34 -25.92 1.67 1.10
N THR A 35 -26.51 2.23 0.05
CA THR A 35 -26.24 3.62 -0.40
C THR A 35 -26.95 4.67 0.45
N SER A 36 -27.87 4.25 1.33
CA SER A 36 -28.72 5.10 2.17
C SER A 36 -27.95 6.05 3.08
N TYR A 37 -26.76 5.64 3.53
CA TYR A 37 -25.94 6.39 4.50
C TYR A 37 -25.03 7.45 3.84
N ALA A 38 -24.82 7.39 2.52
CA ALA A 38 -23.98 8.34 1.77
C ALA A 38 -24.65 9.71 1.52
N SER A 39 -25.94 9.86 1.84
CA SER A 39 -26.74 11.06 1.49
C SER A 39 -26.81 12.12 2.60
N SER A 40 -26.25 11.85 3.79
CA SER A 40 -26.31 12.81 4.90
C SER A 40 -24.95 13.48 5.13
N ASN A 41 -24.97 14.81 5.30
CA ASN A 41 -23.88 15.81 5.41
C ASN A 41 -22.70 15.53 6.40
N LYS A 42 -22.48 14.28 6.82
CA LYS A 42 -21.47 13.85 7.81
C LYS A 42 -20.17 13.33 7.17
N LEU A 43 -19.98 13.58 5.88
CA LEU A 43 -18.97 12.93 5.05
C LEU A 43 -17.55 13.50 5.23
N THR A 44 -17.35 14.72 5.76
CA THR A 44 -16.08 15.45 5.57
C THR A 44 -14.84 14.75 6.14
N ASN A 45 -14.92 14.14 7.34
CA ASN A 45 -13.79 13.40 7.90
C ASN A 45 -13.60 12.03 7.23
N TYR A 46 -14.71 11.38 6.86
CA TYR A 46 -14.68 10.10 6.14
C TYR A 46 -14.07 10.24 4.76
N VAL A 47 -14.44 11.27 4.01
CA VAL A 47 -13.90 11.58 2.67
C VAL A 47 -12.41 11.82 2.76
N TRP A 48 -11.91 12.55 3.75
CA TRP A 48 -10.48 12.81 3.90
C TRP A 48 -9.66 11.54 4.13
N TYR A 49 -10.12 10.67 5.03
CA TYR A 49 -9.48 9.36 5.24
C TYR A 49 -9.58 8.48 3.98
N PHE A 50 -10.75 8.47 3.34
CA PHE A 50 -11.04 7.63 2.20
C PHE A 50 -10.28 8.04 0.92
N GLU A 51 -10.22 9.34 0.65
CA GLU A 51 -9.47 9.92 -0.46
C GLU A 51 -7.99 9.58 -0.31
N GLY A 52 -7.44 9.65 0.91
CA GLY A 52 -6.08 9.24 1.21
C GLY A 52 -5.79 7.75 0.94
N ILE A 53 -6.65 6.84 1.42
CA ILE A 53 -6.40 5.39 1.28
C ILE A 53 -6.66 4.92 -0.17
N CYS A 54 -7.74 5.37 -0.80
CA CYS A 54 -8.05 5.03 -2.18
C CYS A 54 -6.98 5.56 -3.15
N PHE A 55 -6.55 6.80 -2.98
CA PHE A 55 -5.46 7.39 -3.76
C PHE A 55 -4.15 6.62 -3.61
N SER A 56 -3.83 6.16 -2.39
CA SER A 56 -2.62 5.37 -2.15
C SER A 56 -2.62 4.04 -2.92
N GLY A 57 -3.78 3.37 -3.04
CA GLY A 57 -3.92 2.12 -3.79
C GLY A 57 -3.72 2.31 -5.30
N VAL A 58 -4.32 3.36 -5.87
CA VAL A 58 -4.15 3.71 -7.30
C VAL A 58 -2.72 4.12 -7.60
N MET A 59 -2.10 4.95 -6.75
CA MET A 59 -0.71 5.34 -6.92
C MET A 59 0.23 4.14 -6.81
N MET A 60 -0.04 3.19 -5.92
CA MET A 60 0.73 1.95 -5.83
C MET A 60 0.61 1.09 -7.09
N LEU A 61 -0.56 1.05 -7.72
CA LEU A 61 -0.77 0.36 -9.00
C LEU A 61 0.03 1.01 -10.13
N ILE A 62 0.07 2.34 -10.20
CA ILE A 62 0.90 3.08 -11.17
C ILE A 62 2.39 2.78 -10.93
N VAL A 63 2.85 2.84 -9.68
CA VAL A 63 4.23 2.50 -9.31
C VAL A 63 4.58 1.07 -9.73
N ALA A 64 3.70 0.10 -9.46
CA ALA A 64 3.91 -1.29 -9.84
C ALA A 64 4.01 -1.48 -11.37
N ALA A 65 3.12 -0.81 -12.13
CA ALA A 65 3.13 -0.86 -13.58
C ALA A 65 4.42 -0.25 -14.16
N VAL A 66 4.85 0.92 -13.68
CA VAL A 66 6.08 1.57 -14.11
C VAL A 66 7.30 0.70 -13.78
N LEU A 67 7.35 0.13 -12.57
CA LEU A 67 8.43 -0.79 -12.19
C LEU A 67 8.47 -2.04 -13.08
N LEU A 68 7.33 -2.60 -13.46
CA LEU A 68 7.26 -3.74 -14.38
C LEU A 68 7.76 -3.38 -15.78
N VAL A 69 7.38 -2.21 -16.31
CA VAL A 69 7.87 -1.71 -17.61
C VAL A 69 9.39 -1.53 -17.58
N LEU A 70 9.92 -0.89 -16.53
CA LEU A 70 11.37 -0.68 -16.35
C LEU A 70 12.15 -2.00 -16.26
N GLU A 71 11.55 -3.05 -15.71
CA GLU A 71 12.17 -4.37 -15.64
C GLU A 71 12.11 -5.14 -16.95
N ASN A 72 11.02 -5.01 -17.71
CA ASN A 72 10.87 -5.68 -19.00
C ASN A 72 11.86 -5.13 -20.04
N ASP A 73 12.09 -3.82 -20.02
CA ASP A 73 12.98 -3.14 -20.96
C ASP A 73 14.47 -3.51 -20.75
N ASN A 74 14.84 -3.92 -19.53
CA ASN A 74 16.18 -4.44 -19.22
C ASN A 74 16.51 -5.78 -19.92
N ASN A 75 15.52 -6.48 -20.49
CA ASN A 75 15.73 -7.73 -21.23
C ASN A 75 15.98 -7.52 -22.73
N CYS A 76 15.69 -6.35 -23.29
CA CYS A 76 15.97 -6.01 -24.69
C CYS A 76 17.40 -5.47 -24.86
N LYS A 77 18.39 -6.34 -24.68
CA LYS A 77 19.79 -6.04 -25.05
C LYS A 77 20.00 -6.26 -26.54
N CYS A 78 19.69 -5.27 -27.36
CA CYS A 78 20.32 -5.09 -28.67
C CYS A 78 20.45 -3.57 -28.97
N CYS A 79 21.65 -3.05 -28.74
CA CYS A 79 22.22 -1.84 -29.33
C CYS A 79 21.63 -0.45 -28.96
N GLN A 80 22.11 0.18 -27.87
CA GLN A 80 22.38 1.64 -27.84
C GLN A 80 23.19 2.07 -26.61
N SER A 81 24.19 2.96 -26.81
CA SER A 81 25.02 3.69 -25.83
C SER A 81 24.83 3.30 -24.35
N GLU A 82 25.52 2.23 -23.93
CA GLU A 82 25.10 1.35 -22.82
C GLU A 82 25.22 1.92 -21.40
N ASN A 83 25.91 3.05 -21.17
CA ASN A 83 26.27 3.47 -19.80
C ASN A 83 25.38 4.60 -19.22
N CYS A 84 24.91 5.55 -20.03
CA CYS A 84 24.09 6.65 -19.54
C CYS A 84 22.63 6.20 -19.28
N SER A 85 22.05 5.45 -20.22
CA SER A 85 20.67 4.97 -20.12
C SER A 85 20.47 3.98 -18.97
N LYS A 86 21.40 3.04 -18.76
CA LYS A 86 21.32 2.07 -17.65
C LYS A 86 21.38 2.73 -16.27
N LYS A 87 22.21 3.76 -16.09
CA LYS A 87 22.26 4.53 -14.84
C LYS A 87 20.94 5.25 -14.60
N TYR A 88 20.40 5.91 -15.62
CA TYR A 88 19.11 6.60 -15.54
C TYR A 88 17.96 5.64 -15.19
N MET A 89 17.84 4.49 -15.85
CA MET A 89 16.80 3.50 -15.55
C MET A 89 16.91 2.92 -14.13
N THR A 90 18.14 2.71 -13.65
CA THR A 90 18.38 2.22 -12.29
C THR A 90 18.00 3.26 -11.24
N LEU A 91 18.33 4.54 -11.47
CA LEU A 91 17.92 5.65 -10.60
C LEU A 91 16.41 5.82 -10.59
N LEU A 92 15.77 5.76 -11.76
CA LEU A 92 14.31 5.88 -11.89
C LEU A 92 13.59 4.74 -11.15
N SER A 93 14.07 3.50 -11.29
CA SER A 93 13.55 2.34 -10.56
C SER A 93 13.68 2.50 -9.04
N MET A 94 14.80 3.07 -8.55
CA MET A 94 15.01 3.34 -7.13
C MET A 94 14.05 4.43 -6.61
N ILE A 95 13.82 5.50 -7.37
CA ILE A 95 12.88 6.57 -7.03
C ILE A 95 11.46 6.00 -6.92
N PHE A 96 10.99 5.26 -7.94
CA PHE A 96 9.65 4.65 -7.91
C PHE A 96 9.50 3.60 -6.81
N SER A 97 10.53 2.81 -6.51
CA SER A 97 10.48 1.86 -5.38
C SER A 97 10.35 2.59 -4.04
N SER A 98 11.03 3.73 -3.89
CA SER A 98 10.95 4.57 -2.68
C SER A 98 9.58 5.24 -2.54
N LEU A 99 9.01 5.73 -3.64
CA LEU A 99 7.63 6.22 -3.70
C LEU A 99 6.64 5.11 -3.33
N GLY A 100 6.86 3.88 -3.80
CA GLY A 100 6.06 2.72 -3.42
C GLY A 100 6.06 2.48 -1.92
N ILE A 101 7.21 2.60 -1.24
CA ILE A 101 7.30 2.51 0.23
C ILE A 101 6.54 3.66 0.89
N ALA A 102 6.66 4.90 0.38
CA ALA A 102 5.96 6.05 0.95
C ALA A 102 4.43 5.91 0.84
N PHE A 103 3.91 5.53 -0.33
CA PHE A 103 2.47 5.38 -0.54
C PHE A 103 1.89 4.18 0.23
N SER A 104 2.52 3.02 0.19
CA SER A 104 2.07 1.85 0.95
C SER A 104 2.25 2.03 2.46
N GLY A 105 3.31 2.70 2.90
CA GLY A 105 3.53 3.06 4.30
C GLY A 105 2.49 4.06 4.81
N TYR A 106 2.13 5.06 4.01
CA TYR A 106 1.04 5.98 4.34
C TYR A 106 -0.29 5.22 4.50
N CYS A 107 -0.61 4.33 3.55
CA CYS A 107 -1.79 3.46 3.62
C CYS A 107 -1.81 2.62 4.90
N LEU A 108 -0.68 2.03 5.28
CA LEU A 108 -0.53 1.22 6.49
C LEU A 108 -0.81 2.04 7.75
N VAL A 109 -0.19 3.20 7.89
CA VAL A 109 -0.35 4.07 9.06
C VAL A 109 -1.79 4.55 9.18
N ILE A 110 -2.37 5.04 8.08
CA ILE A 110 -3.74 5.53 8.08
C ILE A 110 -4.75 4.40 8.35
N SER A 111 -4.54 3.21 7.78
CA SER A 111 -5.39 2.04 8.06
C SER A 111 -5.30 1.59 9.52
N ALA A 112 -4.10 1.65 10.12
CA ALA A 112 -3.91 1.34 11.54
C ALA A 112 -4.58 2.38 12.44
N LEU A 113 -4.46 3.67 12.12
CA LEU A 113 -5.15 4.74 12.85
C LEU A 113 -6.68 4.62 12.73
N GLY A 114 -7.19 4.35 11.52
CA GLY A 114 -8.61 4.09 11.29
C GLY A 114 -9.13 2.87 12.06
N LEU A 115 -8.31 1.82 12.15
CA LEU A 115 -8.63 0.63 12.95
C LEU A 115 -8.63 0.92 14.46
N VAL A 116 -7.80 1.82 14.97
CA VAL A 116 -7.78 2.18 16.40
C VAL A 116 -8.90 3.17 16.76
N GLN A 117 -9.20 4.11 15.87
CA GLN A 117 -10.26 5.11 16.07
C GLN A 117 -11.66 4.47 16.00
N GLY A 118 -11.82 3.44 15.17
CA GLY A 118 -13.09 2.71 15.02
C GLY A 118 -14.10 3.41 14.11
N PRO A 119 -15.22 2.74 13.79
CA PRO A 119 -16.23 3.30 12.89
C PRO A 119 -17.08 4.35 13.59
N TYR A 120 -17.61 5.26 12.79
CA TYR A 120 -18.64 6.21 13.16
C TYR A 120 -19.97 5.50 13.09
N CYS A 121 -20.67 5.50 14.21
CA CYS A 121 -21.94 4.81 14.36
C CYS A 121 -22.90 5.66 15.17
N ARG A 122 -24.18 5.30 15.15
CA ARG A 122 -25.17 5.92 16.00
C ARG A 122 -25.20 5.23 17.36
N THR A 123 -24.87 5.98 18.41
CA THR A 123 -25.01 5.63 19.81
C THR A 123 -26.34 6.16 20.36
N LEU A 124 -26.58 5.98 21.66
CA LEU A 124 -27.76 6.54 22.35
C LEU A 124 -27.73 8.07 22.40
N ASP A 125 -26.53 8.67 22.44
CA ASP A 125 -26.32 10.11 22.57
C ASP A 125 -26.23 10.86 21.22
N GLY A 126 -26.26 10.11 20.10
CA GLY A 126 -26.25 10.68 18.77
C GLY A 126 -25.34 9.92 17.82
N TRP A 127 -24.70 10.64 16.89
CA TRP A 127 -23.72 10.05 15.98
C TRP A 127 -22.33 10.50 16.40
N GLU A 128 -21.51 9.55 16.82
CA GLU A 128 -20.18 9.82 17.36
C GLU A 128 -19.22 8.66 17.06
N TYR A 129 -17.93 8.90 17.29
CA TYR A 129 -16.93 7.84 17.32
C TYR A 129 -16.95 7.17 18.68
N ALA A 130 -17.82 6.17 18.84
CA ALA A 130 -18.03 5.46 20.11
C ALA A 130 -16.74 4.88 20.73
N PHE A 131 -15.71 4.67 19.92
CA PHE A 131 -14.47 3.98 20.31
C PHE A 131 -13.23 4.85 20.40
N GLU A 132 -13.31 6.16 20.09
CA GLU A 132 -12.15 7.06 20.06
C GLU A 132 -11.41 7.10 21.42
N GLY A 133 -12.13 7.03 22.54
CA GLY A 133 -11.57 7.02 23.89
C GLY A 133 -11.16 5.64 24.42
N THR A 134 -11.39 4.56 23.67
CA THR A 134 -11.14 3.19 24.15
C THR A 134 -9.80 2.61 23.71
N ALA A 135 -8.99 3.36 22.96
CA ALA A 135 -7.65 2.97 22.49
C ALA A 135 -7.60 1.55 21.87
N GLY A 136 -8.65 1.15 21.15
CA GLY A 136 -8.72 -0.17 20.50
C GLY A 136 -9.23 -1.32 21.38
N ARG A 137 -9.75 -1.07 22.61
CA ARG A 137 -10.36 -2.15 23.44
C ARG A 137 -11.51 -2.88 22.73
N PHE A 138 -12.17 -2.23 21.78
CA PHE A 138 -13.23 -2.83 20.96
C PHE A 138 -12.76 -3.96 20.04
N LEU A 139 -11.45 -4.09 19.81
CA LEU A 139 -10.88 -5.20 19.05
C LEU A 139 -10.83 -6.49 19.89
N THR A 140 -10.81 -6.38 21.21
CA THR A 140 -10.69 -7.52 22.13
C THR A 140 -12.04 -7.87 22.79
N ASP A 141 -12.83 -6.85 23.11
CA ASP A 141 -14.18 -7.02 23.69
C ASP A 141 -15.26 -6.84 22.61
N SER A 142 -15.85 -7.95 22.15
CA SER A 142 -17.01 -7.91 21.26
C SER A 142 -18.29 -7.45 21.96
N SER A 143 -18.32 -7.46 23.30
CA SER A 143 -19.45 -7.02 24.12
C SER A 143 -19.75 -5.52 23.98
N ILE A 144 -18.75 -4.70 23.65
CA ILE A 144 -18.93 -3.25 23.50
C ILE A 144 -19.45 -2.84 22.12
N TRP A 145 -19.54 -3.76 21.16
CA TRP A 145 -20.12 -3.48 19.83
C TRP A 145 -21.61 -3.12 19.91
N ILE A 146 -22.29 -3.50 21.00
CA ILE A 146 -23.70 -3.19 21.28
C ILE A 146 -23.93 -1.67 21.41
N GLN A 147 -22.89 -0.88 21.69
CA GLN A 147 -22.98 0.59 21.75
C GLN A 147 -23.32 1.22 20.39
N CYS A 148 -23.00 0.55 19.28
CA CYS A 148 -23.39 0.96 17.94
C CYS A 148 -24.73 0.32 17.55
N LEU A 149 -25.80 1.12 17.59
CA LEU A 149 -27.16 0.67 17.27
C LEU A 149 -27.39 0.58 15.75
N GLU A 150 -26.82 1.52 14.99
CA GLU A 150 -26.96 1.60 13.54
C GLU A 150 -25.67 2.14 12.90
N PRO A 151 -25.22 1.62 11.75
CA PRO A 151 -25.74 0.44 11.03
C PRO A 151 -25.31 -0.91 11.65
N ALA A 152 -26.14 -1.95 11.47
CA ALA A 152 -25.87 -3.29 11.98
C ALA A 152 -24.58 -3.89 11.38
N HIS A 153 -23.76 -4.53 12.20
CA HIS A 153 -22.47 -5.17 11.84
C HIS A 153 -21.40 -4.23 11.27
N VAL A 154 -21.54 -2.90 11.41
CA VAL A 154 -20.55 -1.93 10.90
C VAL A 154 -19.17 -2.09 11.55
N VAL A 155 -19.14 -2.48 12.83
CA VAL A 155 -17.89 -2.66 13.59
C VAL A 155 -17.07 -3.80 13.03
N GLU A 156 -17.67 -4.97 12.88
CA GLU A 156 -17.02 -6.15 12.30
C GLU A 156 -16.54 -5.89 10.87
N TRP A 157 -17.37 -5.25 10.04
CA TRP A 157 -17.03 -4.88 8.66
C TRP A 157 -15.77 -4.01 8.59
N ASN A 158 -15.69 -2.97 9.43
CA ASN A 158 -14.54 -2.07 9.46
C ASN A 158 -13.29 -2.79 9.97
N ILE A 159 -13.40 -3.60 11.04
CA ILE A 159 -12.27 -4.35 11.59
C ILE A 159 -11.65 -5.27 10.53
N ILE A 160 -12.49 -6.03 9.83
CA ILE A 160 -12.04 -6.98 8.81
C ILE A 160 -11.35 -6.25 7.65
N LEU A 161 -11.99 -5.22 7.09
CA LEU A 161 -11.45 -4.50 5.94
C LEU A 161 -10.16 -3.74 6.26
N PHE A 162 -10.09 -3.03 7.40
CA PHE A 162 -8.87 -2.34 7.80
C PHE A 162 -7.73 -3.33 8.11
N SER A 163 -8.03 -4.47 8.72
CA SER A 163 -7.03 -5.54 8.94
C SER A 163 -6.47 -6.07 7.62
N ILE A 164 -7.32 -6.31 6.62
CA ILE A 164 -6.90 -6.71 5.28
C ILE A 164 -6.04 -5.62 4.62
N LEU A 165 -6.41 -4.35 4.73
CA LEU A 165 -5.60 -3.23 4.21
C LEU A 165 -4.21 -3.16 4.85
N ILE A 166 -4.11 -3.34 6.16
CA ILE A 166 -2.83 -3.38 6.89
C ILE A 166 -1.98 -4.55 6.39
N ALA A 167 -2.56 -5.74 6.21
CA ALA A 167 -1.84 -6.89 5.70
C ALA A 167 -1.31 -6.66 4.28
N LEU A 168 -2.15 -6.13 3.38
CA LEU A 168 -1.77 -5.87 1.98
C LEU A 168 -0.73 -4.76 1.86
N SER A 169 -0.92 -3.65 2.55
CA SER A 169 0.04 -2.54 2.58
C SER A 169 1.37 -2.96 3.21
N GLY A 170 1.34 -3.76 4.28
CA GLY A 170 2.53 -4.35 4.89
C GLY A 170 3.31 -5.23 3.91
N LEU A 171 2.62 -6.10 3.17
CA LEU A 171 3.23 -6.91 2.11
C LEU A 171 3.84 -6.05 0.99
N GLN A 172 3.16 -4.99 0.57
CA GLN A 172 3.68 -4.05 -0.43
C GLN A 172 4.96 -3.35 0.05
N VAL A 173 5.01 -2.90 1.31
CA VAL A 173 6.22 -2.30 1.91
C VAL A 173 7.36 -3.30 1.90
N ILE A 174 7.14 -4.54 2.36
CA ILE A 174 8.16 -5.59 2.41
C ILE A 174 8.71 -5.87 1.00
N VAL A 175 7.82 -6.01 0.01
CA VAL A 175 8.20 -6.23 -1.38
C VAL A 175 9.05 -5.06 -1.91
N CYS A 176 8.62 -3.82 -1.70
CA CYS A 176 9.37 -2.63 -2.13
C CYS A 176 10.73 -2.49 -1.40
N LEU A 177 10.84 -2.88 -0.13
CA LEU A 177 12.12 -2.91 0.58
C LEU A 177 13.08 -3.93 -0.02
N ILE A 178 12.60 -5.14 -0.31
CA ILE A 178 13.39 -6.18 -0.99
C ILE A 178 13.87 -5.67 -2.36
N ARG A 179 13.05 -4.91 -3.10
CA ARG A 179 13.46 -4.23 -4.34
C ARG A 179 14.64 -3.30 -4.12
N VAL A 180 14.52 -2.38 -3.18
CA VAL A 180 15.57 -1.39 -2.89
C VAL A 180 16.88 -2.09 -2.53
N VAL A 181 16.85 -3.09 -1.65
CA VAL A 181 18.03 -3.88 -1.27
C VAL A 181 18.65 -4.60 -2.49
N THR A 182 17.81 -5.19 -3.35
CA THR A 182 18.27 -5.87 -4.56
C THR A 182 18.91 -4.90 -5.55
N GLN A 183 18.34 -3.70 -5.73
CA GLN A 183 18.89 -2.68 -6.62
C GLN A 183 20.19 -2.10 -6.05
N LEU A 184 20.27 -1.83 -4.75
CA LEU A 184 21.50 -1.40 -4.07
C LEU A 184 22.61 -2.44 -4.20
N SER A 185 22.29 -3.72 -4.03
CA SER A 185 23.25 -4.83 -4.18
C SER A 185 23.81 -4.90 -5.60
N LYS A 186 22.99 -4.64 -6.63
CA LYS A 186 23.46 -4.56 -8.03
C LYS A 186 24.38 -3.37 -8.26
N ILE A 187 24.08 -2.21 -7.67
CA ILE A 187 24.93 -1.01 -7.78
C ILE A 187 26.28 -1.26 -7.10
N LEU A 188 26.28 -1.82 -5.89
CA LEU A 188 27.50 -2.14 -5.14
C LEU A 188 28.34 -3.20 -5.87
N CYS A 189 27.74 -4.30 -6.32
CA CYS A 189 28.45 -5.35 -7.07
C CYS A 189 28.96 -4.84 -8.44
N GLY A 190 28.22 -3.94 -9.09
CA GLY A 190 28.69 -3.21 -10.27
C GLY A 190 29.91 -2.32 -9.98
N ASN A 191 29.92 -1.63 -8.84
CA ASN A 191 31.08 -0.85 -8.40
C ASN A 191 32.29 -1.74 -8.10
N TYR A 192 32.13 -2.92 -7.52
CA TYR A 192 33.25 -3.88 -7.34
C TYR A 192 33.87 -4.32 -8.68
N SER A 193 33.05 -4.54 -9.72
CA SER A 193 33.57 -4.86 -11.06
C SER A 193 34.27 -3.68 -11.74
N VAL A 194 33.85 -2.44 -11.46
CA VAL A 194 34.50 -1.22 -11.98
C VAL A 194 35.80 -0.92 -11.23
N ILE A 195 35.86 -1.17 -9.90
CA ILE A 195 37.08 -0.97 -9.11
C ILE A 195 38.18 -1.95 -9.52
N ILE A 196 37.84 -3.20 -9.86
CA ILE A 196 38.82 -4.17 -10.36
C ILE A 196 39.39 -3.75 -11.73
N GLN A 197 38.60 -3.14 -12.61
CA GLN A 197 39.11 -2.62 -13.90
C GLN A 197 39.99 -1.35 -13.77
N VAL A 198 39.88 -0.59 -12.68
CA VAL A 198 40.71 0.63 -12.46
C VAL A 198 42.04 0.30 -11.77
N ILE A 199 42.14 -0.84 -11.08
CA ILE A 199 43.38 -1.27 -10.40
C ILE A 199 44.35 -2.01 -11.35
N ASP A 200 43.86 -2.48 -12.50
CA ASP A 200 44.64 -3.24 -13.50
C ASP A 200 45.21 -2.35 -14.63
N HIS A 201 45.36 -1.04 -14.40
CA HIS A 201 45.91 -0.09 -15.37
C HIS A 201 47.03 0.80 -14.81
#